data_AF-A0A943C4I7-F1
#
_entry.id   AF-A0A943C4I7-F1
#
_cell.length_a   1.000
_cell.length_b   1.000
_cell.length_c   1.000
_cell.angle_alpha   90.00
_cell.angle_beta   90.00
_cell.angle_gamma   90.00
#
_symmetry.space_group_name_H-M   'P 1'
#
loop_
_entity.id
_entity.type
_entity.pdbx_description
1 polymer ?
#
loop_
_entity_poly.entity_id
_entity_poly.type
_entity_poly.pdbx_seq_one_letter_code
_entity_poly.pdbx_strand_id
1 'polypeptide(L)'
;GQDAVNVASTFDEKIGIDGVILTKLDGDTRGGAALSIRAVTGKPILYAGMGEKLSDLEQFYPDRMASRILGMGDVLTLIEKAQAEIDDEKAADMEKRFRKAEFTFNDYLDSMSQMKKMGGFANVLSMMPGIGGAQMKQIEDAMDEKKMARIEAIIYSMTPAERGDPNLINPSRKRRIAAGAGVDISEVNRLVKQFEQARKMMKQMPNMMGKGKRGGKFGNFKFPF
;
A
#
# COMPACT_ATOMS: atom_id res chain seq x y z
N GLY A 1 -20.80 19.34 15.51
CA GLY A 1 -22.02 18.93 16.24
C GLY A 1 -23.20 19.78 15.80
N GLN A 2 -24.35 19.69 16.50
CA GLN A 2 -25.54 20.49 16.16
C GLN A 2 -25.29 22.01 16.27
N ASP A 3 -24.44 22.44 17.22
CA ASP A 3 -24.12 23.86 17.39
C ASP A 3 -23.40 24.47 16.18
N ALA A 4 -22.61 23.67 15.45
CA ALA A 4 -21.92 24.13 14.25
C ALA A 4 -22.91 24.57 13.16
N VAL A 5 -24.10 23.97 13.13
CA VAL A 5 -25.17 24.31 12.17
C VAL A 5 -25.76 25.67 12.48
N ASN A 6 -26.10 25.92 13.75
CA ASN A 6 -26.69 27.19 14.17
C ASN A 6 -25.71 28.35 13.95
N VAL A 7 -24.43 28.15 14.28
CA VAL A 7 -23.38 29.15 14.06
C VAL A 7 -23.21 29.42 12.56
N ALA A 8 -23.12 28.38 11.74
CA ALA A 8 -22.94 28.55 10.30
C ALA A 8 -24.13 29.26 9.63
N SER A 9 -25.38 28.92 10.00
CA SER A 9 -26.59 29.60 9.50
C SER A 9 -26.59 31.08 9.89
N THR A 10 -26.29 31.37 11.16
CA THR A 10 -26.30 32.75 11.66
C THR A 10 -25.26 33.63 10.96
N PHE A 11 -24.07 33.09 10.69
CA PHE A 11 -23.03 33.80 9.96
C PHE A 11 -23.42 34.03 8.50
N ASP A 12 -23.93 33.01 7.81
CA ASP A 12 -24.36 33.17 6.42
C ASP A 12 -25.52 34.15 6.26
N GLU A 13 -26.49 34.14 7.18
CA GLU A 13 -27.63 35.05 7.17
C GLU A 13 -27.26 36.51 7.48
N LYS A 14 -26.34 36.73 8.43
CA LYS A 14 -26.02 38.09 8.89
C LYS A 14 -24.99 38.82 8.05
N ILE A 15 -23.95 38.12 7.62
CA ILE A 15 -22.83 38.73 6.89
C ILE A 15 -22.62 38.12 5.51
N GLY A 16 -23.14 36.91 5.27
CA GLY A 16 -22.84 36.14 4.07
C GLY A 16 -21.46 35.54 4.12
N ILE A 17 -21.36 34.26 3.75
CA ILE A 17 -20.06 33.59 3.56
C ILE A 17 -19.97 33.00 2.16
N ASP A 18 -18.77 33.00 1.58
CA ASP A 18 -18.52 32.41 0.25
C ASP A 18 -17.99 30.98 0.32
N GLY A 19 -17.46 30.58 1.48
CA GLY A 19 -16.91 29.25 1.68
C GLY A 19 -16.57 28.97 3.14
N VAL A 20 -16.29 27.70 3.42
CA VAL A 20 -16.01 27.20 4.77
C VAL A 20 -14.67 26.46 4.77
N ILE A 21 -13.93 26.59 5.86
CA ILE A 21 -12.77 25.76 6.16
C ILE A 21 -13.11 24.91 7.38
N LEU A 22 -12.91 23.60 7.26
CA LEU A 22 -13.10 22.67 8.37
C LEU A 22 -11.77 22.38 9.03
N THR A 23 -11.74 22.30 10.34
CA THR A 23 -10.52 21.98 11.11
C THR A 23 -10.76 20.78 12.00
N LYS A 24 -9.69 20.06 12.36
CA LYS A 24 -9.74 18.86 13.21
C LYS A 24 -10.61 17.74 12.61
N LEU A 25 -10.52 17.57 11.29
CA LEU A 25 -11.24 16.52 10.54
C LEU A 25 -10.65 15.12 10.73
N ASP A 26 -9.46 15.02 11.32
CA ASP A 26 -8.86 13.79 11.82
C ASP A 26 -9.71 13.18 12.95
N GLY A 27 -10.22 14.02 13.86
CA GLY A 27 -11.07 13.60 14.98
C GLY A 27 -12.55 13.36 14.65
N ASP A 28 -13.07 13.93 13.55
CA ASP A 28 -14.46 13.74 13.11
C ASP A 28 -14.57 12.57 12.11
N THR A 29 -14.60 11.35 12.66
CA THR A 29 -14.64 10.10 11.86
C THR A 29 -15.91 9.95 11.02
N ARG A 30 -16.96 10.72 11.29
CA ARG A 30 -18.25 10.61 10.57
C ARG A 30 -18.53 11.80 9.66
N GLY A 31 -17.66 12.82 9.62
CA GLY A 31 -17.82 14.01 8.79
C GLY A 31 -19.16 14.72 8.95
N GLY A 32 -19.83 14.53 10.08
CA GLY A 32 -21.20 14.99 10.29
C GLY A 32 -21.27 16.51 10.25
N ALA A 33 -20.24 17.18 10.78
CA ALA A 33 -20.18 18.65 10.75
C ALA A 33 -20.08 19.20 9.32
N ALA A 34 -19.29 18.55 8.46
CA ALA A 34 -19.12 18.95 7.07
C ALA A 34 -20.45 18.91 6.30
N LEU A 35 -21.18 17.79 6.45
CA LEU A 35 -22.46 17.59 5.79
C LEU A 35 -23.50 18.59 6.30
N SER A 36 -23.59 18.78 7.61
CA SER A 36 -24.60 19.66 8.20
C SER A 36 -24.36 21.13 7.86
N ILE A 37 -23.11 21.60 7.84
CA ILE A 37 -22.80 22.97 7.44
C ILE A 37 -23.14 23.18 5.96
N ARG A 38 -22.73 22.26 5.08
CA ARG A 38 -23.04 22.33 3.65
C ARG A 38 -24.54 22.31 3.38
N ALA A 39 -25.30 21.51 4.12
CA ALA A 39 -26.74 21.39 3.95
C ALA A 39 -27.49 22.68 4.34
N VAL A 40 -27.00 23.42 5.34
CA VAL A 40 -27.67 24.63 5.83
C VAL A 40 -27.21 25.89 5.12
N THR A 41 -25.91 26.05 4.85
CA THR A 41 -25.39 27.26 4.20
C THR A 41 -25.34 27.16 2.68
N GLY A 42 -25.32 25.95 2.12
CA GLY A 42 -25.14 25.76 0.68
C GLY A 42 -23.78 26.23 0.13
N LYS A 43 -22.83 26.61 1.01
CA LYS A 43 -21.51 27.16 0.62
C LYS A 43 -20.44 26.08 0.50
N PRO A 44 -19.48 26.22 -0.44
CA PRO A 44 -18.45 25.21 -0.67
C PRO A 44 -17.51 25.12 0.53
N ILE A 45 -17.06 23.90 0.84
CA ILE A 45 -15.96 23.69 1.77
C ILE A 45 -14.68 23.69 0.95
N LEU A 46 -13.75 24.58 1.27
CA LEU A 46 -12.54 24.82 0.46
C LEU A 46 -11.35 24.01 0.98
N TYR A 47 -11.15 23.98 2.30
CA TYR A 47 -10.01 23.33 2.95
C TYR A 47 -10.43 22.52 4.17
N ALA A 48 -9.60 21.54 4.51
CA ALA A 48 -9.72 20.65 5.65
C ALA A 48 -8.39 20.60 6.42
N GLY A 49 -8.42 20.94 7.70
CA GLY A 49 -7.33 20.72 8.63
C GLY A 49 -7.39 19.30 9.20
N MET A 50 -6.39 18.50 8.85
CA MET A 50 -6.21 17.10 9.23
C MET A 50 -5.29 16.92 10.46
N GLY A 51 -4.88 18.00 11.11
CA GLY A 51 -3.95 17.96 12.23
C GLY A 51 -3.58 19.36 12.72
N GLU A 52 -2.51 19.43 13.51
CA GLU A 52 -2.04 20.66 14.17
C GLU A 52 -0.90 21.35 13.41
N LYS A 53 -0.22 20.65 12.49
CA LYS A 53 0.92 21.22 11.76
C LYS A 53 0.43 22.08 10.60
N LEU A 54 1.27 23.02 10.17
CA LEU A 54 1.00 23.85 8.98
C LEU A 54 0.84 23.02 7.69
N SER A 55 1.48 21.85 7.63
CA SER A 55 1.35 20.89 6.53
C SER A 55 0.00 20.19 6.47
N ASP A 56 -0.78 20.24 7.55
CA ASP A 56 -1.98 19.42 7.70
C ASP A 56 -3.24 20.15 7.21
N LEU A 57 -3.09 21.35 6.62
CA LEU A 57 -4.15 22.05 5.92
C LEU A 57 -4.17 21.58 4.45
N GLU A 58 -5.18 20.78 4.12
CA GLU A 58 -5.32 20.18 2.79
C GLU A 58 -6.54 20.74 2.07
N GLN A 59 -6.53 20.68 0.74
CA GLN A 59 -7.71 21.01 -0.06
C GLN A 59 -8.84 20.02 0.22
N PHE A 60 -10.07 20.52 0.37
CA PHE A 60 -11.21 19.67 0.65
C PHE A 60 -11.71 18.99 -0.63
N TYR A 61 -11.82 17.66 -0.59
CA TYR A 61 -12.35 16.83 -1.67
C TYR A 61 -13.64 16.14 -1.22
N PRO A 62 -14.82 16.55 -1.73
CA PRO A 62 -16.10 15.97 -1.34
C PRO A 62 -16.17 14.45 -1.53
N ASP A 63 -15.62 13.93 -2.63
CA ASP A 63 -15.64 12.51 -2.96
C ASP A 63 -14.88 11.66 -1.94
N ARG A 64 -13.75 12.17 -1.43
CA ARG A 64 -12.95 11.53 -0.38
C ARG A 64 -13.69 11.54 0.95
N MET A 65 -14.33 12.66 1.29
CA MET A 65 -15.14 12.77 2.51
C MET A 65 -16.34 11.82 2.47
N ALA A 66 -17.08 11.77 1.36
CA ALA A 66 -18.19 10.84 1.16
C ALA A 66 -17.74 9.38 1.28
N SER A 67 -16.59 9.04 0.69
CA SER A 67 -16.00 7.70 0.80
C SER A 67 -15.65 7.33 2.24
N ARG A 68 -15.07 8.26 2.99
CA ARG A 68 -14.75 8.07 4.41
C ARG A 68 -16.00 7.84 5.26
N ILE A 69 -17.08 8.58 5.00
CA ILE A 69 -18.38 8.44 5.70
C ILE A 69 -19.04 7.10 5.38
N LEU A 70 -19.05 6.71 4.10
CA LEU A 70 -19.68 5.48 3.61
C LEU A 70 -18.86 4.22 3.95
N GLY A 71 -17.73 4.36 4.66
CA GLY A 71 -16.81 3.24 4.91
C GLY A 71 -16.15 2.69 3.65
N MET A 72 -16.31 3.38 2.51
CA MET A 72 -15.68 3.10 1.22
C MET A 72 -14.33 3.82 1.06
N GLY A 73 -13.74 4.30 2.17
CA GLY A 73 -12.45 4.99 2.22
C GLY A 73 -11.26 4.17 1.70
N ASP A 74 -11.48 2.90 1.37
CA ASP A 74 -10.51 2.06 0.71
C ASP A 74 -10.59 2.13 -0.83
N VAL A 75 -11.76 2.34 -1.44
CA VAL A 75 -11.90 2.10 -2.90
C VAL A 75 -11.31 3.25 -3.72
N LEU A 76 -11.52 4.50 -3.31
CA LEU A 76 -10.97 5.67 -4.02
C LEU A 76 -9.46 5.79 -3.82
N THR A 77 -8.96 5.48 -2.63
CA THR A 77 -7.51 5.41 -2.35
C THR A 77 -6.86 4.24 -3.10
N LEU A 78 -7.56 3.11 -3.26
CA LEU A 78 -7.12 1.99 -4.10
C LEU A 78 -7.14 2.35 -5.58
N ILE A 79 -8.07 3.18 -6.06
CA ILE A 79 -8.12 3.64 -7.46
C ILE A 79 -7.06 4.73 -7.71
N GLU A 80 -6.85 5.68 -6.80
CA GLU A 80 -5.80 6.69 -6.90
C GLU A 80 -4.39 6.07 -6.75
N LYS A 81 -4.19 5.09 -5.85
CA LYS A 81 -2.92 4.33 -5.78
C LYS A 81 -2.75 3.37 -6.96
N ALA A 82 -3.82 2.78 -7.49
CA ALA A 82 -3.75 1.98 -8.71
C ALA A 82 -3.46 2.83 -9.96
N GLN A 83 -3.91 4.08 -10.00
CA GLN A 83 -3.61 5.01 -11.11
C GLN A 83 -2.24 5.69 -10.95
N ALA A 84 -1.74 5.87 -9.73
CA ALA A 84 -0.43 6.49 -9.48
C ALA A 84 0.76 5.50 -9.52
N GLU A 85 0.54 4.19 -9.34
CA GLU A 85 1.62 3.18 -9.35
C GLU A 85 1.56 2.14 -10.48
N ILE A 86 0.57 2.22 -11.38
CA ILE A 86 0.60 1.43 -12.62
C ILE A 86 1.16 2.31 -13.73
N ASP A 87 2.48 2.35 -13.77
CA ASP A 87 3.21 2.70 -14.99
C ASP A 87 2.92 1.56 -15.99
N ASP A 88 2.01 1.78 -16.95
CA ASP A 88 1.55 0.77 -17.92
C ASP A 88 2.74 0.07 -18.62
N GLU A 89 3.86 0.76 -18.76
CA GLU A 89 5.13 0.17 -19.23
C GLU A 89 5.72 -0.82 -18.22
N LYS A 90 5.82 -0.46 -16.93
CA LYS A 90 6.33 -1.37 -15.89
C LYS A 90 5.40 -2.55 -15.67
N ALA A 91 4.09 -2.38 -15.77
CA ALA A 91 3.14 -3.49 -15.65
C ALA A 91 3.31 -4.50 -16.79
N ALA A 92 3.47 -4.03 -18.03
CA ALA A 92 3.75 -4.89 -19.18
C ALA A 92 5.12 -5.57 -19.09
N ASP A 93 6.15 -4.87 -18.60
CA ASP A 93 7.50 -5.42 -18.44
C ASP A 93 7.56 -6.44 -17.31
N MET A 94 6.87 -6.17 -16.21
CA MET A 94 6.68 -7.08 -15.09
C MET A 94 5.88 -8.31 -15.53
N GLU A 95 4.80 -8.15 -16.30
CA GLU A 95 4.04 -9.27 -16.87
C GLU A 95 4.90 -10.14 -17.81
N LYS A 96 5.72 -9.53 -18.67
CA LYS A 96 6.68 -10.26 -19.53
C LYS A 96 7.70 -11.04 -18.68
N ARG A 97 8.25 -10.45 -17.62
CA ARG A 97 9.18 -11.11 -16.69
C ARG A 97 8.52 -12.23 -15.89
N PHE A 98 7.29 -12.02 -15.43
CA PHE A 98 6.45 -13.03 -14.79
C PHE A 98 6.21 -14.23 -15.71
N ARG A 99 5.88 -13.97 -16.99
CA ARG A 99 5.68 -15.01 -18.01
C ARG A 99 6.97 -15.77 -18.36
N LYS A 100 8.13 -15.09 -18.31
CA LYS A 100 9.45 -15.71 -18.55
C LYS A 100 10.03 -16.44 -17.32
N ALA A 101 9.40 -16.34 -16.15
CA ALA A 101 9.87 -16.93 -14.89
C ALA A 101 11.31 -16.52 -14.51
N GLU A 102 11.77 -15.37 -15.01
CA GLU A 102 13.08 -14.78 -14.77
C GLU A 102 12.99 -13.80 -13.60
N PHE A 103 12.72 -14.33 -12.41
CA PHE A 103 12.83 -13.52 -11.19
C PHE A 103 14.30 -13.44 -10.77
N THR A 104 14.82 -12.22 -10.69
CA THR A 104 16.22 -11.89 -10.40
C THR A 104 16.35 -11.16 -9.06
N PHE A 105 17.57 -10.98 -8.54
CA PHE A 105 17.77 -10.22 -7.31
C PHE A 105 17.46 -8.72 -7.47
N ASN A 106 17.51 -8.19 -8.70
CA ASN A 106 17.07 -6.81 -8.96
C ASN A 106 15.56 -6.67 -8.79
N ASP A 107 14.78 -7.62 -9.31
CA ASP A 107 13.32 -7.60 -9.13
C ASP A 107 12.94 -7.78 -7.65
N TYR A 108 13.74 -8.54 -6.90
CA TYR A 108 13.58 -8.68 -5.45
C TYR A 108 13.83 -7.35 -4.70
N LEU A 109 14.89 -6.61 -5.07
CA LEU A 109 15.15 -5.26 -4.54
C LEU A 109 14.02 -4.29 -4.88
N ASP A 110 13.55 -4.28 -6.13
CA ASP A 110 12.48 -3.39 -6.58
C ASP A 110 11.19 -3.66 -5.81
N SER A 111 10.85 -4.94 -5.62
CA SER A 111 9.69 -5.36 -4.83
C SER A 111 9.79 -4.90 -3.37
N MET A 112 10.97 -4.99 -2.76
CA MET A 112 11.20 -4.51 -1.39
C MET A 112 11.15 -2.98 -1.30
N SER A 113 11.66 -2.26 -2.32
CA SER A 113 11.61 -0.80 -2.39
C SER A 113 10.18 -0.28 -2.53
N GLN A 114 9.36 -0.92 -3.37
CA GLN A 114 7.93 -0.61 -3.51
C GLN A 114 7.20 -0.83 -2.19
N MET A 115 7.47 -1.96 -1.53
CA MET A 115 6.90 -2.28 -0.22
C MET A 115 7.29 -1.25 0.86
N LYS A 116 8.52 -0.72 0.81
CA LYS A 116 8.98 0.37 1.67
C LYS A 116 8.25 1.69 1.38
N LYS A 117 8.06 2.03 0.10
CA LYS A 117 7.36 3.25 -0.34
C LYS A 117 5.88 3.26 0.02
N MET A 118 5.22 2.11 0.00
CA MET A 118 3.82 1.97 0.42
C MET A 118 3.61 2.13 1.94
N GLY A 119 4.68 2.35 2.72
CA GLY A 119 4.60 2.70 4.14
C GLY A 119 4.64 1.50 5.09
N GLY A 120 5.36 0.43 4.69
CA GLY A 120 5.51 -0.78 5.49
C GLY A 120 4.20 -1.59 5.56
N PHE A 121 4.30 -2.92 5.58
CA PHE A 121 3.12 -3.79 5.70
C PHE A 121 2.27 -3.48 6.94
N ALA A 122 2.80 -2.78 7.96
CA ALA A 122 2.05 -2.36 9.13
C ALA A 122 0.73 -1.66 8.75
N ASN A 123 0.75 -0.71 7.82
CA ASN A 123 -0.46 0.02 7.42
C ASN A 123 -1.44 -0.83 6.61
N VAL A 124 -0.96 -1.76 5.77
CA VAL A 124 -1.82 -2.66 4.99
C VAL A 124 -2.40 -3.80 5.85
N LEU A 125 -1.63 -4.32 6.82
CA LEU A 125 -2.08 -5.36 7.74
C LEU A 125 -3.04 -4.82 8.80
N SER A 126 -2.88 -3.56 9.25
CA SER A 126 -3.84 -2.88 10.14
C SER A 126 -5.21 -2.67 9.49
N MET A 127 -5.32 -2.80 8.16
CA MET A 127 -6.58 -2.69 7.41
C MET A 127 -7.21 -4.06 7.09
N MET A 128 -6.56 -5.18 7.44
CA MET A 128 -7.06 -6.53 7.13
C MET A 128 -7.79 -7.15 8.34
N PRO A 129 -9.14 -7.30 8.29
CA PRO A 129 -9.89 -7.86 9.41
C PRO A 129 -9.57 -9.35 9.59
N GLY A 130 -9.16 -9.76 10.80
CA GLY A 130 -9.06 -11.17 11.19
C GLY A 130 -7.64 -11.76 11.34
N ILE A 131 -6.57 -10.97 11.19
CA ILE A 131 -5.20 -11.43 11.54
C ILE A 131 -4.92 -11.10 13.01
N GLY A 132 -4.83 -12.13 13.86
CA GLY A 132 -4.57 -11.99 15.30
C GLY A 132 -3.15 -11.46 15.60
N GLY A 133 -2.99 -10.79 16.75
CA GLY A 133 -1.76 -10.09 17.15
C GLY A 133 -0.47 -10.93 17.21
N ALA A 134 -0.57 -12.27 17.28
CA ALA A 134 0.60 -13.16 17.28
C ALA A 134 1.26 -13.31 15.89
N GLN A 135 0.47 -13.30 14.81
CA GLN A 135 0.98 -13.27 13.43
C GLN A 135 1.50 -11.88 13.07
N MET A 136 0.91 -10.84 13.68
CA MET A 136 1.33 -9.44 13.54
C MET A 136 2.77 -9.23 14.02
N LYS A 137 3.15 -9.75 15.20
CA LYS A 137 4.52 -9.67 15.74
C LYS A 137 5.56 -10.41 14.89
N GLN A 138 5.23 -11.59 14.35
CA GLN A 138 6.15 -12.31 13.47
C GLN A 138 6.38 -11.60 12.14
N ILE A 139 5.38 -10.86 11.66
CA ILE A 139 5.46 -10.06 10.43
C ILE A 139 6.21 -8.73 10.69
N GLU A 140 5.96 -8.07 11.83
CA GLU A 140 6.75 -6.92 12.31
C GLU A 140 8.23 -7.26 12.45
N ASP A 141 8.56 -8.37 13.11
CA ASP A 141 9.94 -8.82 13.29
C ASP A 141 10.60 -9.20 11.95
N ALA A 142 9.83 -9.69 10.97
CA ALA A 142 10.34 -9.98 9.63
C ALA A 142 10.62 -8.70 8.82
N MET A 143 10.11 -7.54 9.26
CA MET A 143 10.09 -6.28 8.52
C MET A 143 10.76 -5.11 9.25
N ASP A 144 11.60 -5.42 10.23
CA ASP A 144 12.54 -4.47 10.84
C ASP A 144 13.35 -3.77 9.72
N GLU A 145 13.26 -2.44 9.65
CA GLU A 145 13.97 -1.62 8.67
C GLU A 145 15.47 -1.93 8.63
N LYS A 146 16.06 -2.33 9.77
CA LYS A 146 17.46 -2.74 9.86
C LYS A 146 17.73 -4.04 9.11
N LYS A 147 16.80 -5.00 9.10
CA LYS A 147 16.92 -6.25 8.34
C LYS A 147 16.79 -5.97 6.84
N MET A 148 15.88 -5.07 6.46
CA MET A 148 15.73 -4.66 5.06
C MET A 148 16.99 -3.96 4.55
N ALA A 149 17.56 -3.03 5.32
CA ALA A 149 18.82 -2.37 4.99
C ALA A 149 19.99 -3.37 4.86
N ARG A 150 20.04 -4.41 5.71
CA ARG A 150 21.04 -5.49 5.59
C ARG A 150 20.86 -6.30 4.32
N ILE A 151 19.62 -6.63 3.96
CA ILE A 151 19.32 -7.35 2.72
C ILE A 151 19.75 -6.52 1.50
N GLU A 152 19.43 -5.22 1.50
CA GLU A 152 19.88 -4.29 0.45
C GLU A 152 21.41 -4.30 0.35
N ALA A 153 22.13 -4.18 1.47
CA ALA A 153 23.60 -4.21 1.50
C ALA A 153 24.19 -5.52 0.93
N ILE A 154 23.57 -6.66 1.22
CA ILE A 154 23.98 -7.97 0.67
C ILE A 154 23.81 -8.00 -0.85
N ILE A 155 22.67 -7.54 -1.37
CA ILE A 155 22.42 -7.56 -2.82
C ILE A 155 23.30 -6.53 -3.54
N TYR A 156 23.51 -5.36 -2.97
CA TYR A 156 24.44 -4.36 -3.52
C TYR A 156 25.90 -4.84 -3.55
N SER A 157 26.26 -5.80 -2.70
CA SER A 157 27.60 -6.45 -2.71
C SER A 157 27.75 -7.54 -3.78
N MET A 158 26.68 -7.84 -4.54
CA MET A 158 26.72 -8.70 -5.71
C MET A 158 27.11 -7.89 -6.96
N THR A 159 27.73 -8.56 -7.92
CA THR A 159 27.98 -8.03 -9.27
C THR A 159 26.70 -8.00 -10.09
N PRO A 160 26.59 -7.16 -11.14
CA PRO A 160 25.40 -7.12 -12.00
C PRO A 160 25.02 -8.47 -12.61
N ALA A 161 26.02 -9.29 -12.99
CA ALA A 161 25.80 -10.63 -13.50
C ALA A 161 25.20 -11.57 -12.45
N GLU A 162 25.67 -11.51 -11.20
CA GLU A 162 25.13 -12.30 -10.08
C GLU A 162 23.73 -11.85 -9.66
N ARG A 163 23.41 -10.56 -9.81
CA ARG A 163 22.04 -10.06 -9.55
C ARG A 163 21.06 -10.54 -10.62
N GLY A 164 21.48 -10.54 -11.88
CA GLY A 164 20.67 -10.98 -13.02
C GLY A 164 20.50 -12.49 -13.10
N ASP A 165 21.51 -13.28 -12.71
CA ASP A 165 21.44 -14.75 -12.67
C ASP A 165 21.77 -15.29 -11.26
N PRO A 166 20.73 -15.60 -10.47
CA PRO A 166 20.89 -16.18 -9.13
C PRO A 166 21.62 -17.53 -9.11
N ASN A 167 21.67 -18.25 -10.22
CA ASN A 167 22.32 -19.56 -10.28
C ASN A 167 23.86 -19.45 -10.26
N LEU A 168 24.41 -18.26 -10.50
CA LEU A 168 25.85 -18.00 -10.43
C LEU A 168 26.39 -17.95 -8.99
N ILE A 169 25.51 -17.87 -7.98
CA ILE A 169 25.90 -17.73 -6.56
C ILE A 169 26.46 -19.04 -6.00
N ASN A 170 27.78 -19.18 -6.06
CA ASN A 170 28.52 -20.30 -5.47
C ASN A 170 29.09 -19.95 -4.07
N PRO A 171 29.61 -20.93 -3.30
CA PRO A 171 30.15 -20.67 -1.95
C PRO A 171 31.28 -19.64 -1.90
N SER A 172 32.13 -19.56 -2.92
CA SER A 172 33.21 -18.56 -3.00
C SER A 172 32.65 -17.14 -3.13
N ARG A 173 31.66 -16.95 -4.01
CA ARG A 173 30.95 -15.67 -4.19
C ARG A 173 30.19 -15.27 -2.93
N LYS A 174 29.55 -16.22 -2.24
CA LYS A 174 28.87 -15.93 -0.96
C LYS A 174 29.82 -15.36 0.10
N ARG A 175 31.05 -15.88 0.20
CA ARG A 175 32.08 -15.31 1.11
C ARG A 175 32.46 -13.88 0.73
N ARG A 176 32.65 -13.62 -0.57
CA ARG A 176 32.97 -12.28 -1.08
C ARG A 176 31.83 -11.29 -0.79
N ILE A 177 30.58 -11.71 -1.03
CA ILE A 177 29.37 -10.91 -0.77
C ILE A 177 29.24 -10.61 0.73
N ALA A 178 29.43 -11.62 1.58
CA ALA A 178 29.39 -11.47 3.04
C ALA A 178 30.42 -10.43 3.53
N ALA A 179 31.66 -10.52 3.03
CA ALA A 179 32.72 -9.58 3.34
C ALA A 179 32.41 -8.16 2.84
N GLY A 180 31.87 -8.02 1.62
CA GLY A 180 31.48 -6.72 1.05
C GLY A 180 30.32 -6.04 1.77
N ALA A 181 29.38 -6.84 2.30
CA ALA A 181 28.23 -6.34 3.04
C ALA A 181 28.47 -6.19 4.55
N GLY A 182 29.62 -6.66 5.06
CA GLY A 182 29.95 -6.64 6.49
C GLY A 182 29.09 -7.58 7.33
N VAL A 183 28.63 -8.69 6.77
CA VAL A 183 27.74 -9.67 7.42
C VAL A 183 28.36 -11.06 7.48
N ASP A 184 27.79 -11.95 8.29
CA ASP A 184 28.19 -13.34 8.31
C ASP A 184 27.71 -14.10 7.06
N ILE A 185 28.46 -15.12 6.64
CA ILE A 185 28.09 -15.96 5.48
C ILE A 185 26.72 -16.64 5.66
N SER A 186 26.30 -16.90 6.90
CA SER A 186 24.98 -17.46 7.22
C SER A 186 23.84 -16.50 6.85
N GLU A 187 24.03 -15.19 6.94
CA GLU A 187 23.03 -14.20 6.51
C GLU A 187 22.85 -14.23 4.99
N VAL A 188 23.95 -14.33 4.24
CA VAL A 188 23.91 -14.50 2.77
C VAL A 188 23.23 -15.82 2.38
N ASN A 189 23.49 -16.91 3.11
CA ASN A 189 22.82 -18.19 2.87
C ASN A 189 21.32 -18.14 3.14
N ARG A 190 20.89 -17.45 4.20
CA ARG A 190 19.48 -17.24 4.52
C ARG A 190 18.78 -16.46 3.41
N LEU A 191 19.39 -15.37 2.94
CA LEU A 191 18.84 -14.57 1.85
C LEU A 191 18.67 -15.39 0.57
N VAL A 192 19.70 -16.13 0.16
CA VAL A 192 19.65 -16.97 -1.05
C VAL A 192 18.52 -18.00 -0.94
N LYS A 193 18.34 -18.60 0.24
CA LYS A 193 17.25 -19.56 0.48
C LYS A 193 15.86 -18.91 0.44
N GLN A 194 15.70 -17.72 1.03
CA GLN A 194 14.45 -16.96 0.99
C GLN A 194 14.10 -16.55 -0.45
N PHE A 195 15.10 -16.11 -1.21
CA PHE A 195 14.95 -15.78 -2.61
C PHE A 195 14.54 -17.00 -3.45
N GLU A 196 15.15 -18.17 -3.24
CA GLU A 196 14.75 -19.40 -3.93
C GLU A 196 13.30 -19.82 -3.61
N GLN A 197 12.86 -19.64 -2.36
CA GLN A 197 11.48 -19.87 -1.96
C GLN A 197 10.51 -18.90 -2.67
N ALA A 198 10.85 -17.61 -2.71
CA ALA A 198 10.08 -16.61 -3.44
C ALA A 198 10.02 -16.95 -4.94
N ARG A 199 11.15 -17.30 -5.56
CA ARG A 199 11.25 -17.74 -6.95
C ARG A 199 10.38 -18.98 -7.22
N LYS A 200 10.33 -19.93 -6.29
CA LYS A 200 9.48 -21.13 -6.39
C LYS A 200 7.99 -20.79 -6.33
N MET A 201 7.59 -19.91 -5.40
CA MET A 201 6.20 -19.44 -5.30
C MET A 201 5.77 -18.68 -6.56
N MET A 202 6.64 -17.82 -7.08
CA MET A 202 6.40 -17.05 -8.31
C MET A 202 6.22 -17.96 -9.53
N LYS A 203 7.01 -19.04 -9.64
CA LYS A 203 6.82 -20.07 -10.68
C LYS A 203 5.49 -20.83 -10.57
N GLN A 204 4.92 -20.94 -9.37
CA GLN A 204 3.65 -21.63 -9.14
C GLN A 204 2.43 -20.72 -9.31
N MET A 205 2.62 -19.40 -9.24
CA MET A 205 1.56 -18.39 -9.32
C MET A 205 0.76 -18.42 -10.64
N PRO A 206 1.37 -18.61 -11.84
CA PRO A 206 0.63 -18.74 -13.09
C PRO A 206 -0.38 -19.90 -13.09
N ASN A 207 -0.04 -21.00 -12.40
CA ASN A 207 -0.91 -22.18 -12.30
C ASN A 207 -2.09 -21.98 -11.32
N MET A 208 -1.97 -21.04 -10.37
CA MET A 208 -3.07 -20.66 -9.48
C MET A 208 -4.00 -19.61 -10.11
N MET A 209 -3.46 -18.62 -10.82
CA MET A 209 -4.29 -17.64 -11.55
C MET A 209 -4.94 -18.22 -12.82
N GLY A 210 -4.33 -19.22 -13.46
CA GLY A 210 -4.85 -19.86 -14.67
C GLY A 210 -6.09 -20.74 -14.47
N LYS A 211 -6.39 -21.18 -13.25
CA LYS A 211 -7.57 -22.01 -12.93
C LYS A 211 -8.78 -21.24 -12.37
N GLY A 212 -8.65 -19.95 -12.10
CA GLY A 212 -9.74 -19.11 -11.56
C GLY A 212 -10.50 -18.25 -12.58
N LYS A 213 -10.03 -18.18 -13.84
CA LYS A 213 -10.58 -17.26 -14.86
C LYS A 213 -10.94 -17.91 -16.21
N ARG A 214 -11.28 -19.20 -16.21
CA ARG A 214 -11.94 -19.87 -17.35
C ARG A 214 -13.08 -20.76 -16.86
N GLY A 215 -14.23 -20.16 -16.65
CA GLY A 215 -15.43 -20.90 -16.24
C GLY A 215 -16.58 -19.96 -15.92
N GLY A 216 -17.05 -19.22 -16.93
CA GLY A 216 -18.38 -18.62 -16.85
C GLY A 216 -19.41 -19.71 -16.57
N LYS A 217 -19.99 -19.68 -15.36
CA LYS A 217 -21.26 -20.32 -15.01
C LYS A 217 -21.89 -19.57 -13.83
N PHE A 218 -22.14 -18.28 -14.03
CA PHE A 218 -23.34 -17.67 -13.47
C PHE A 218 -24.53 -18.26 -14.23
N GLY A 219 -25.02 -19.40 -13.74
CA GLY A 219 -26.08 -20.16 -14.37
C GLY A 219 -26.92 -20.89 -13.34
N ASN A 220 -27.98 -20.22 -12.90
CA ASN A 220 -29.27 -20.84 -12.59
C ASN A 220 -29.46 -21.52 -11.23
N PHE A 221 -29.37 -20.78 -10.12
CA PHE A 221 -30.04 -21.18 -8.88
C PHE A 221 -31.45 -20.60 -8.84
N LYS A 222 -32.41 -21.41 -9.29
CA LYS A 222 -33.85 -21.16 -9.18
C LYS A 222 -34.31 -21.80 -7.87
N PHE A 223 -34.76 -21.02 -6.90
CA PHE A 223 -35.37 -21.53 -5.68
C PHE A 223 -36.76 -22.10 -5.98
N PRO A 224 -37.08 -23.34 -5.56
CA PRO A 224 -38.44 -23.76 -5.32
C PRO A 224 -38.76 -23.65 -3.81
N PHE A 225 -39.87 -22.97 -3.51
CA PHE A 225 -40.70 -22.99 -2.30
C PHE A 225 -40.01 -23.15 -0.93
#